data_AF-A0A453S384-F1
#
_entry.id   AF-A0A453S384-F1
#
_cell.length_a   1.000
_cell.length_b   1.000
_cell.length_c   1.000
_cell.angle_alpha   90.00
_cell.angle_beta   90.00
_cell.angle_gamma   90.00
#
_symmetry.space_group_name_H-M   'P 1'
#
loop_
_entity.id
_entity.type
_entity.pdbx_description
1 polymer ?
#
loop_
_entity_poly.entity_id
_entity_poly.type
_entity_poly.pdbx_seq_one_letter_code
_entity_poly.pdbx_strand_id
1 'polypeptide(L)'
;MALKRKVEQAARSDYQIRSLPTKLKIDPNDPEDVKAAKRKKIHAFKSKARFEQLDFAQNKRQNAWQQFQTTKGKAKKVGFFSGRKKESIFKSPEDHRGKVGVTGSGKGLTDFQRREKHLHLKDGSSGDTLDCEE
;
A
#
# COMPACT_ATOMS: atom_id res chain seq x y z
N MET A 1 3.16 24.14 3.96
CA MET A 1 2.29 22.99 3.61
C MET A 1 2.53 22.43 2.18
N ALA A 2 3.21 23.14 1.27
CA ALA A 2 3.33 22.72 -0.14
C ALA A 2 4.02 21.35 -0.38
N LEU A 3 5.10 21.00 0.34
CA LEU A 3 5.79 19.71 0.12
C LEU A 3 4.90 18.50 0.34
N LYS A 4 4.11 18.47 1.43
CA LYS A 4 3.20 17.35 1.72
C LYS A 4 2.18 17.14 0.59
N ARG A 5 1.65 18.24 0.03
CA ARG A 5 0.71 18.22 -1.09
C ARG A 5 1.35 17.69 -2.38
N LYS A 6 2.60 18.08 -2.67
CA LYS A 6 3.38 17.52 -3.80
C LYS A 6 3.64 16.02 -3.66
N VAL A 7 4.02 15.56 -2.45
CA VAL A 7 4.25 14.13 -2.17
C VAL A 7 2.94 13.33 -2.28
N GLU A 8 1.83 13.87 -1.78
CA GLU A 8 0.50 13.25 -1.90
C GLU A 8 0.02 13.18 -3.36
N GLN A 9 0.25 14.23 -4.16
CA GLN A 9 -0.04 14.23 -5.59
C GLN A 9 0.80 13.18 -6.35
N ALA A 10 2.09 13.05 -6.04
CA ALA A 10 2.96 12.02 -6.61
C ALA A 10 2.62 10.59 -6.14
N ALA A 11 2.03 10.43 -4.95
CA ALA A 11 1.51 9.15 -4.48
C ALA A 11 0.18 8.76 -5.12
N ARG A 12 -0.62 9.74 -5.59
CA ARG A 12 -1.87 9.53 -6.34
C ARG A 12 -1.68 9.38 -7.85
N SER A 13 -0.53 9.77 -8.41
CA SER A 13 -0.22 9.48 -9.81
C SER A 13 0.17 8.02 -9.97
N ASP A 14 -0.83 7.15 -10.15
CA ASP A 14 -0.59 5.78 -10.59
C ASP A 14 0.21 5.77 -11.89
N TYR A 15 1.20 4.89 -11.98
CA TYR A 15 2.13 4.77 -13.10
C TYR A 15 1.37 4.68 -14.43
N GLN A 16 1.26 5.80 -15.13
CA GLN A 16 0.62 5.88 -16.43
C GLN A 16 1.53 5.20 -17.44
N ILE A 17 1.04 4.13 -18.06
CA ILE A 17 1.75 3.43 -19.13
C ILE A 17 1.97 4.42 -20.27
N ARG A 18 3.18 4.99 -20.35
CA ARG A 18 3.55 5.94 -21.40
C ARG A 18 3.64 5.20 -22.72
N SER A 19 2.60 5.35 -23.54
CA SER A 19 2.58 4.86 -24.91
C SER A 19 3.72 5.48 -25.72
N LEU A 20 4.17 4.78 -26.78
CA LEU A 20 5.29 5.24 -27.59
C LEU A 20 4.97 6.61 -28.22
N PRO A 21 5.86 7.62 -28.10
CA PRO A 21 5.64 8.93 -28.68
C PRO A 21 5.38 8.84 -30.19
N THR A 22 4.41 9.60 -30.69
CA THR A 22 4.00 9.56 -32.12
C THR A 22 5.19 9.77 -33.07
N LYS A 23 6.16 10.62 -32.70
CA LYS A 23 7.39 10.89 -33.47
C LYS A 23 8.37 9.70 -33.57
N LEU A 24 8.20 8.67 -32.74
CA LEU A 24 9.01 7.44 -32.76
C LEU A 24 8.26 6.25 -33.37
N LYS A 25 7.05 6.44 -33.91
CA LYS A 25 6.38 5.39 -34.69
C LYS A 25 7.18 5.08 -35.96
N ILE A 26 7.20 3.80 -36.32
CA ILE A 26 7.86 3.31 -37.53
C ILE A 26 6.79 3.14 -38.60
N ASP A 27 6.95 3.83 -39.71
CA ASP A 27 6.07 3.71 -40.86
C ASP A 27 6.69 2.69 -41.84
N PRO A 28 5.89 1.80 -42.45
CA PRO A 28 6.41 0.72 -43.29
C PRO A 28 7.14 1.23 -44.55
N ASN A 29 6.88 2.46 -44.96
CA ASN A 29 7.45 3.11 -46.16
C ASN A 29 8.83 3.78 -45.93
N ASP A 30 9.33 3.84 -44.69
CA ASP A 30 10.66 4.43 -44.40
C ASP A 30 11.83 3.55 -44.95
N PRO A 31 12.99 4.13 -45.27
CA PRO A 31 14.21 3.37 -45.56
C PRO A 31 14.70 2.60 -44.31
N GLU A 32 15.31 1.43 -44.50
CA GLU A 32 15.66 0.51 -43.40
C GLU A 32 16.61 1.12 -42.36
N ASP A 33 17.51 2.02 -42.72
CA ASP A 33 18.38 2.73 -41.77
C ASP A 33 17.58 3.60 -40.78
N VAL A 34 16.54 4.29 -41.28
CA VAL A 34 15.63 5.10 -40.44
C VAL A 34 14.79 4.19 -39.55
N LYS A 35 14.32 3.05 -40.08
CA LYS A 35 13.61 2.03 -39.29
C LYS A 35 14.51 1.45 -38.19
N ALA A 36 15.77 1.11 -38.48
CA ALA A 36 16.73 0.60 -37.50
C ALA A 36 17.03 1.64 -36.40
N ALA A 37 17.24 2.90 -36.77
CA ALA A 37 17.45 4.00 -35.84
C ALA A 37 16.20 4.25 -34.95
N LYS A 38 14.99 4.22 -35.53
CA LYS A 38 13.72 4.31 -34.79
C LYS A 38 13.54 3.10 -33.84
N ARG A 39 13.79 1.86 -34.29
CA ARG A 39 13.76 0.63 -33.47
C ARG A 39 14.68 0.74 -32.24
N LYS A 40 15.92 1.21 -32.41
CA LYS A 40 16.88 1.42 -31.31
C LYS A 40 16.37 2.44 -30.28
N LYS A 41 15.78 3.56 -30.75
CA LYS A 41 15.17 4.59 -29.89
C LYS A 41 13.93 4.08 -29.14
N ILE A 42 13.05 3.32 -29.81
CA ILE A 42 11.90 2.63 -29.19
C ILE A 42 12.37 1.67 -28.09
N HIS A 43 13.39 0.85 -28.36
CA HIS A 43 13.92 -0.10 -27.38
C HIS A 43 14.48 0.63 -26.15
N ALA A 44 15.27 1.68 -26.34
CA ALA A 44 15.78 2.50 -25.26
C ALA A 44 14.67 3.15 -24.42
N PHE A 45 13.61 3.67 -25.07
CA PHE A 45 12.45 4.24 -24.39
C PHE A 45 11.67 3.19 -23.58
N LYS A 46 11.35 2.02 -24.18
CA LYS A 46 10.67 0.92 -23.49
C LYS A 46 11.48 0.38 -22.31
N SER A 47 12.80 0.29 -22.47
CA SER A 47 13.71 -0.15 -21.41
C SER A 47 13.68 0.81 -20.22
N LYS A 48 13.83 2.13 -20.46
CA LYS A 48 13.73 3.16 -19.41
C LYS A 48 12.39 3.14 -18.68
N ALA A 49 11.27 3.10 -19.42
CA ALA A 49 9.93 3.01 -18.83
C ALA A 49 9.76 1.75 -17.95
N ARG A 50 10.32 0.60 -18.36
CA ARG A 50 10.32 -0.63 -17.55
C ARG A 50 11.11 -0.47 -16.24
N PHE A 51 12.27 0.21 -16.26
CA PHE A 51 13.03 0.50 -15.04
C PHE A 51 12.25 1.46 -14.11
N GLU A 52 11.71 2.55 -14.64
CA GLU A 52 10.87 3.49 -13.90
C GLU A 52 9.67 2.82 -13.23
N GLN A 53 9.05 1.84 -13.90
CA GLN A 53 7.94 1.04 -13.34
C GLN A 53 8.40 0.16 -12.16
N LEU A 54 9.56 -0.49 -12.27
CA LEU A 54 10.13 -1.32 -11.21
C LEU A 54 10.53 -0.47 -10.00
N ASP A 55 11.18 0.67 -10.23
CA ASP A 55 11.58 1.61 -9.18
C ASP A 55 10.36 2.19 -8.47
N PHE A 56 9.30 2.56 -9.20
CA PHE A 56 8.04 3.01 -8.60
C PHE A 56 7.40 1.91 -7.73
N ALA A 57 7.36 0.66 -8.20
CA ALA A 57 6.83 -0.46 -7.43
C ALA A 57 7.64 -0.75 -6.16
N GLN A 58 8.98 -0.73 -6.25
CA GLN A 58 9.87 -0.86 -5.10
C GLN A 58 9.68 0.28 -4.11
N ASN A 59 9.68 1.53 -4.57
CA ASN A 59 9.48 2.72 -3.75
C ASN A 59 8.09 2.71 -3.08
N LYS A 60 7.02 2.29 -3.77
CA LYS A 60 5.68 2.12 -3.19
C LYS A 60 5.69 1.10 -2.05
N ARG A 61 6.39 -0.03 -2.22
CA ARG A 61 6.57 -1.07 -1.17
C ARG A 61 7.40 -0.57 0.01
N GLN A 62 8.51 0.14 -0.23
CA GLN A 62 9.37 0.72 0.81
C GLN A 62 8.61 1.78 1.63
N ASN A 63 7.91 2.71 0.96
CA ASN A 63 7.08 3.71 1.64
C ASN A 63 5.97 3.07 2.47
N ALA A 64 5.25 2.07 1.92
CA ALA A 64 4.23 1.34 2.67
C ALA A 64 4.82 0.65 3.92
N TRP A 65 6.01 0.06 3.82
CA TRP A 65 6.70 -0.54 4.96
C TRP A 65 7.10 0.49 6.04
N GLN A 66 7.63 1.65 5.63
CA GLN A 66 7.94 2.75 6.56
C GLN A 66 6.68 3.32 7.24
N GLN A 67 5.57 3.44 6.51
CA GLN A 67 4.28 3.83 7.10
C GLN A 67 3.77 2.77 8.08
N PHE A 68 3.88 1.47 7.78
CA PHE A 68 3.51 0.40 8.71
C PHE A 68 4.33 0.47 10.02
N GLN A 69 5.65 0.59 9.92
CA GLN A 69 6.55 0.73 11.07
C GLN A 69 6.20 1.96 11.93
N THR A 70 5.99 3.13 11.31
CA THR A 70 5.73 4.37 12.05
C THR A 70 4.29 4.52 12.54
N THR A 71 3.30 3.90 11.89
CA THR A 71 1.88 3.96 12.30
C THR A 71 1.64 3.17 13.58
N LYS A 72 2.28 2.01 13.74
CA LYS A 72 2.17 1.14 14.93
C LYS A 72 2.53 1.88 16.25
N GLY A 73 3.44 2.85 16.19
CA GLY A 73 3.84 3.67 17.35
C GLY A 73 3.02 4.95 17.54
N LYS A 74 2.54 5.60 16.47
CA LYS A 74 1.93 6.95 16.55
C LYS A 74 0.50 6.96 17.10
N ALA A 75 -0.29 5.90 16.84
CA ALA A 75 -1.66 5.79 17.37
C ALA A 75 -1.73 5.78 18.92
N LYS A 76 -0.62 5.51 19.62
CA LYS A 76 -0.52 5.50 21.09
C LYS A 76 -0.20 6.89 21.69
N LYS A 77 0.13 7.93 20.90
CA LYS A 77 0.58 9.24 21.43
C LYS A 77 -0.55 10.14 21.97
N VAL A 78 -1.78 9.62 22.07
CA VAL A 78 -2.89 10.21 22.85
C VAL A 78 -3.28 9.32 24.04
N GLY A 79 -2.36 8.45 24.49
CA GLY A 79 -2.50 7.61 25.68
C GLY A 79 -1.87 8.22 26.93
N PHE A 80 -2.03 7.50 28.05
CA PHE A 80 -1.62 7.79 29.44
C PHE A 80 -0.31 8.57 29.68
N PHE A 81 0.68 8.50 28.79
CA PHE A 81 1.97 9.21 28.91
C PHE A 81 1.99 10.65 28.37
N SER A 82 0.98 11.12 27.63
CA SER A 82 0.96 12.48 27.05
C SER A 82 -0.15 13.38 27.58
N GLY A 83 -1.14 12.84 28.28
CA GLY A 83 -2.12 13.62 29.05
C GLY A 83 -1.54 14.02 30.41
N ARG A 84 -2.04 15.13 30.98
CA ARG A 84 -1.69 15.60 32.34
C ARG A 84 -1.62 14.44 33.33
N LYS A 85 -0.61 14.42 34.21
CA LYS A 85 -0.49 13.46 35.33
C LYS A 85 -1.79 13.44 36.14
N LYS A 86 -2.71 12.53 35.81
CA LYS A 86 -3.81 12.17 36.69
C LYS A 86 -3.17 11.42 37.86
N GLU A 87 -3.58 11.76 39.08
CA GLU A 87 -2.93 11.26 40.29
C GLU A 87 -2.93 9.73 40.32
N SER A 88 -1.95 9.14 41.02
CA SER A 88 -1.78 7.68 41.06
C SER A 88 -3.08 7.02 41.50
N ILE A 89 -3.48 5.94 40.83
CA ILE A 89 -4.64 5.12 41.25
C ILE A 89 -4.46 4.46 42.63
N PHE A 90 -3.25 4.55 43.19
CA PHE A 90 -2.89 4.12 44.54
C PHE A 90 -2.51 5.30 45.48
N LYS A 91 -2.72 6.55 45.07
CA LYS A 91 -2.53 7.72 45.95
C LYS A 91 -3.62 7.69 47.02
N SER A 92 -3.24 7.59 48.29
CA SER A 92 -4.17 7.69 49.41
C SER A 92 -4.95 9.02 49.34
N PRO A 93 -6.28 9.00 49.45
CA PRO A 93 -7.07 10.21 49.62
C PRO A 93 -6.69 10.91 50.94
N GLU A 94 -6.70 12.25 50.94
CA GLU A 94 -6.39 13.07 52.12
C GLU A 94 -7.56 13.13 53.14
N ASP A 95 -8.72 12.52 52.84
CA ASP A 95 -9.89 12.42 53.73
C ASP A 95 -10.05 10.99 54.29
N HIS A 96 -10.31 10.89 55.60
CA HIS A 96 -10.30 9.66 56.41
C HIS A 96 -11.36 8.62 55.99
N ARG A 97 -12.30 9.01 55.12
CA ARG A 97 -13.38 8.16 54.57
C ARG A 97 -13.14 7.75 53.10
N GLY A 98 -11.99 8.09 52.53
CA GLY A 98 -11.65 7.83 51.13
C GLY A 98 -11.53 6.34 50.80
N LYS A 99 -12.50 5.81 50.05
CA LYS A 99 -12.44 4.42 49.52
C LYS A 99 -11.60 4.37 48.25
N VAL A 100 -10.55 3.55 48.26
CA VAL A 100 -9.76 3.21 47.06
C VAL A 100 -10.45 2.10 46.26
N GLY A 101 -10.36 2.15 44.93
CA GLY A 101 -10.96 1.13 44.07
C GLY A 101 -10.47 1.24 42.61
N VAL A 102 -10.46 0.10 41.90
CA VAL A 102 -10.03 0.02 40.49
C VAL A 102 -11.12 0.61 39.58
N THR A 103 -11.12 1.94 39.45
CA THR A 103 -11.99 2.64 38.51
C THR A 103 -11.48 2.46 37.08
N GLY A 104 -12.19 1.65 36.28
CA GLY A 104 -11.85 1.46 34.86
C GLY A 104 -12.10 0.07 34.26
N SER A 105 -12.43 -0.95 35.05
CA SER A 105 -12.61 -2.34 34.58
C SER A 105 -13.80 -2.60 33.65
N GLY A 106 -14.48 -1.56 33.15
CA GLY A 106 -15.61 -1.64 32.23
C GLY A 106 -15.27 -1.40 30.75
N LYS A 107 -14.00 -1.15 30.39
CA LYS A 107 -13.61 -1.00 28.99
C LYS A 107 -13.42 -2.36 28.33
N GLY A 108 -14.54 -2.92 27.83
CA GLY A 108 -14.55 -4.18 27.09
C GLY A 108 -13.48 -4.23 26.01
N LEU A 109 -12.87 -5.40 25.84
CA LEU A 109 -11.92 -5.66 24.77
C LEU A 109 -12.62 -5.37 23.43
N THR A 110 -12.01 -4.57 22.56
CA THR A 110 -12.60 -4.16 21.29
C THR A 110 -13.01 -5.38 20.46
N ASP A 111 -14.24 -5.41 19.95
CA ASP A 111 -14.68 -6.46 19.02
C ASP A 111 -13.75 -6.54 17.82
N PHE A 112 -12.93 -7.59 17.80
CA PHE A 112 -12.08 -7.89 16.65
C PHE A 112 -12.97 -8.43 15.55
N GLN A 113 -13.09 -7.67 14.47
CA GLN A 113 -13.79 -8.09 13.26
C GLN A 113 -13.25 -9.47 12.83
N ARG A 114 -14.10 -10.50 12.95
CA ARG A 114 -13.68 -11.91 12.84
C ARG A 114 -13.06 -12.13 11.46
N ARG A 115 -11.79 -12.57 11.42
CA ARG A 115 -11.06 -12.82 10.16
C ARG A 115 -11.88 -13.73 9.25
N GLU A 116 -12.35 -13.17 8.14
CA GLU A 116 -13.03 -13.92 7.10
C GLU A 116 -12.05 -14.90 6.45
N LYS A 117 -12.55 -16.10 6.12
CA LYS A 117 -11.72 -17.16 5.56
C LYS A 117 -11.80 -17.08 4.04
N HIS A 118 -10.65 -17.02 3.38
CA HIS A 118 -10.59 -16.89 1.93
C HIS A 118 -11.28 -18.09 1.26
N LEU A 119 -12.29 -17.81 0.43
CA LEU A 119 -13.01 -18.80 -0.34
C LEU A 119 -12.25 -19.07 -1.64
N HIS A 120 -11.68 -20.27 -1.77
CA HIS A 120 -11.22 -20.75 -3.06
C HIS A 120 -12.44 -21.12 -3.90
N LEU A 121 -12.84 -20.25 -4.84
CA LEU A 121 -13.71 -20.68 -5.93
C LEU A 121 -12.91 -21.68 -6.75
N LYS A 122 -13.27 -22.96 -6.65
CA LYS A 122 -12.80 -23.97 -7.58
C LYS A 122 -13.63 -23.81 -8.85
N ASP A 123 -13.06 -23.14 -9.85
CA ASP A 123 -13.67 -23.02 -11.16
C ASP A 123 -14.08 -24.38 -11.71
N GLY A 124 -15.26 -24.43 -12.32
CA GLY A 124 -15.81 -25.64 -12.91
C GLY A 124 -14.98 -26.06 -14.13
N SER A 125 -14.44 -27.27 -14.09
CA SER A 125 -13.93 -27.98 -15.26
C SER A 125 -14.22 -29.48 -15.13
N SER A 126 -15.51 -29.79 -15.06
CA SER A 126 -16.03 -31.10 -15.49
C SER A 126 -16.31 -30.98 -16.99
N GLY A 127 -15.23 -30.98 -17.79
CA GLY A 127 -15.30 -31.14 -19.24
C GLY A 127 -15.26 -32.63 -19.60
N ASP A 128 -16.10 -33.01 -20.57
CA ASP A 128 -16.40 -34.38 -20.99
C ASP A 128 -15.20 -35.34 -21.07
N THR A 129 -15.48 -36.59 -20.69
CA THR A 129 -14.72 -37.78 -21.09
C THR A 129 -15.59 -38.60 -22.04
N LEU A 130 -15.56 -38.22 -23.32
CA LEU A 130 -16.05 -38.92 -24.53
C LEU A 130 -15.32 -38.25 -25.73
N ASP A 131 -14.82 -38.90 -26.78
CA ASP A 131 -14.55 -40.32 -27.06
C ASP A 131 -13.36 -40.39 -28.06
N CYS A 132 -12.68 -41.54 -28.18
CA CYS A 132 -11.67 -41.81 -29.23
C CYS A 132 -11.79 -43.26 -29.74
N GLU A 133 -11.86 -43.43 -31.07
CA GLU A 133 -12.03 -44.70 -31.77
C GLU A 133 -10.71 -45.49 -31.94
N GLU A 134 -10.80 -46.83 -31.91
CA GLU A 134 -9.98 -47.78 -32.69
C GLU A 134 -10.84 -48.98 -33.10
#